data_AF-A0A835TEX3-F1
#
_entry.id   AF-A0A835TEX3-F1
#
_cell.length_a   1.000
_cell.length_b   1.000
_cell.length_c   1.000
_cell.angle_alpha   90.00
_cell.angle_beta   90.00
_cell.angle_gamma   90.00
#
_symmetry.space_group_name_H-M   'P 1'
#
loop_
_entity.id
_entity.type
_entity.pdbx_description
1 polymer ?
#
loop_
_entity_poly.entity_id
_entity_poly.type
_entity_poly.pdbx_seq_one_letter_code
_entity_poly.pdbx_strand_id
1 'polypeptide(L)'
;MKEEILFAKDGSYAAELKVVTVEPGGFTNRTDKIHMLLDFGEHGREFISSELGLLLMRTLADREALTHVWGDSAEDVKRGQALARLLEGTLLKILPMENEGGRKLVESGKMCERKNGRGVDPNRNWPLDWGKKEPDYDPNEEYPGTKPFSEPEVQLVHGIAKDFKPSVWLNVHSGMEAMFTPWDHKAEVPADAREALAILKRIHADIMGGTDCQVGSGGKTVGYLAHGTATDYMFEGLHVPMAFTWEIYGDFKAHFDDCFRMFNPLDKAGVDAVLKRWLRAMMRLVELMPGHPALANATAWTATSGSSSGTSSTAGSAAGAGAQKPKPKPAGAKTPSPAAGATGSGSGSGAAQKGPSSGGSMDGSQGNAQGPSAVLQNQEPESRPGKGQGSSGGGPVSGAGGSGAAGVQSEQKGSGGGAAEPKSPTEEDSDTRVTVVASKLGFGSSLSNGLFSGLLAVAGFAVVGYLVYRCLPLSRRGGRGGPQTGYQAV
;
A
#
# COMPACT_ATOMS: atom_id res chain seq x y z
N MET A 1 -0.68 -5.83 -18.89
CA MET A 1 -0.40 -6.48 -17.59
C MET A 1 -0.31 -7.98 -17.81
N LYS A 2 0.30 -8.72 -16.89
CA LYS A 2 0.29 -10.19 -16.82
C LYS A 2 0.02 -10.57 -15.36
N GLU A 3 -0.89 -11.50 -15.15
CA GLU A 3 -1.10 -12.13 -13.85
C GLU A 3 -0.28 -13.43 -13.82
N GLU A 4 0.36 -13.69 -12.68
CA GLU A 4 0.90 -15.00 -12.32
C GLU A 4 0.37 -15.36 -10.92
N ILE A 5 0.17 -16.65 -10.68
CA ILE A 5 -0.30 -17.18 -9.39
C ILE A 5 0.79 -18.09 -8.85
N LEU A 6 1.33 -17.74 -7.69
CA LEU A 6 2.39 -18.47 -7.01
C LEU A 6 1.81 -19.26 -5.83
N PHE A 7 2.43 -20.39 -5.51
CA PHE A 7 1.98 -21.31 -4.47
C PHE A 7 3.13 -21.74 -3.58
N ALA A 8 2.91 -21.71 -2.27
CA ALA A 8 3.84 -22.23 -1.26
C ALA A 8 3.07 -23.03 -0.20
N LYS A 9 3.77 -23.93 0.51
CA LYS A 9 3.16 -24.85 1.47
C LYS A 9 4.09 -25.17 2.63
N ASP A 10 3.54 -25.12 3.83
CA ASP A 10 4.21 -25.56 5.06
C ASP A 10 3.31 -26.57 5.80
N GLY A 11 3.74 -27.83 5.87
CA GLY A 11 2.97 -28.92 6.44
C GLY A 11 1.62 -29.12 5.75
N SER A 12 0.52 -28.82 6.46
CA SER A 12 -0.86 -28.84 5.95
C SER A 12 -1.34 -27.49 5.41
N TYR A 13 -0.71 -26.37 5.79
CA TYR A 13 -1.11 -25.02 5.41
C TYR A 13 -0.49 -24.60 4.08
N ALA A 14 -1.21 -23.84 3.26
CA ALA A 14 -0.77 -23.40 1.94
C ALA A 14 -1.22 -21.96 1.68
N ALA A 15 -0.37 -21.20 0.99
CA ALA A 15 -0.71 -19.88 0.47
C ALA A 15 -0.79 -19.92 -1.06
N GLU A 16 -1.72 -19.11 -1.59
CA GLU A 16 -1.79 -18.72 -2.99
C GLU A 16 -1.54 -17.21 -3.03
N LEU A 17 -0.56 -16.76 -3.82
CA LEU A 17 -0.24 -15.34 -3.98
C LEU A 17 -0.42 -14.93 -5.44
N LYS A 18 -1.35 -14.01 -5.69
CA LYS A 18 -1.57 -13.42 -7.02
C LYS A 18 -0.61 -12.25 -7.19
N VAL A 19 0.14 -12.24 -8.30
CA VAL A 19 1.11 -11.20 -8.62
C VAL A 19 0.79 -10.63 -10.00
N VAL A 20 0.51 -9.33 -10.07
CA VAL A 20 0.25 -8.64 -11.33
C VAL A 20 1.49 -7.88 -11.75
N THR A 21 2.15 -8.36 -12.80
CA THR A 21 3.26 -7.67 -13.45
C THR A 21 2.72 -6.60 -14.40
N VAL A 22 3.12 -5.35 -14.18
CA VAL A 22 2.71 -4.18 -14.95
C VAL A 22 3.92 -3.51 -15.59
N GLU A 23 3.90 -3.38 -16.91
CA GLU A 23 4.84 -2.55 -17.66
C GLU A 23 4.04 -1.44 -18.37
N PRO A 24 3.98 -0.20 -17.82
CA PRO A 24 3.06 0.84 -18.29
C PRO A 24 3.29 1.29 -19.74
N GLY A 25 4.52 1.13 -20.26
CA GLY A 25 4.85 1.36 -21.68
C GLY A 25 4.47 0.22 -22.63
N GLY A 26 3.76 -0.81 -22.15
CA GLY A 26 3.67 -2.10 -22.82
C GLY A 26 4.89 -2.98 -22.52
N PHE A 27 4.79 -4.29 -22.78
CA PHE A 27 5.87 -5.23 -22.45
C PHE A 27 7.06 -5.13 -23.43
N THR A 28 8.28 -5.03 -22.90
CA THR A 28 9.50 -4.91 -23.71
C THR A 28 10.62 -5.84 -23.23
N ASN A 29 11.65 -6.03 -24.06
CA ASN A 29 12.87 -6.76 -23.70
C ASN A 29 13.90 -5.87 -22.95
N ARG A 30 13.47 -4.77 -22.34
CA ARG A 30 14.36 -3.85 -21.61
C ARG A 30 14.71 -4.41 -20.23
N THR A 31 16.01 -4.54 -19.96
CA THR A 31 16.55 -4.97 -18.65
C THR A 31 17.03 -3.80 -17.78
N ASP A 32 16.79 -2.55 -18.20
CA ASP A 32 17.32 -1.32 -17.58
C ASP A 32 16.26 -0.49 -16.83
N LYS A 33 15.13 -1.13 -16.49
CA LYS A 33 13.97 -0.49 -15.87
C LYS A 33 14.10 -0.40 -14.35
N ILE A 34 13.45 0.60 -13.77
CA ILE A 34 13.29 0.67 -12.32
C ILE A 34 12.22 -0.33 -11.89
N HIS A 35 12.62 -1.28 -11.04
CA HIS A 35 11.76 -2.32 -10.50
C HIS A 35 11.05 -1.85 -9.23
N MET A 36 9.72 -1.92 -9.20
CA MET A 36 8.89 -1.54 -8.05
C MET A 36 8.09 -2.75 -7.57
N LEU A 37 8.31 -3.19 -6.33
CA LEU A 37 7.51 -4.24 -5.69
C LEU A 37 6.56 -3.56 -4.71
N LEU A 38 5.25 -3.74 -4.93
CA LEU A 38 4.18 -3.03 -4.24
C LEU A 38 3.25 -4.06 -3.61
N ASP A 39 3.10 -4.01 -2.29
CA ASP A 39 2.34 -4.99 -1.51
C ASP A 39 1.14 -4.37 -0.80
N PHE A 40 0.06 -5.13 -0.72
CA PHE A 40 -1.25 -4.70 -0.25
C PHE A 40 -1.98 -5.86 0.44
N GLY A 41 -2.64 -5.57 1.57
CA GLY A 41 -3.45 -6.56 2.27
C GLY A 41 -2.65 -7.67 2.96
N GLU A 42 -1.46 -7.35 3.50
CA GLU A 42 -0.71 -8.23 4.43
C GLU A 42 -1.52 -8.56 5.70
N HIS A 43 -2.34 -7.62 6.17
CA HIS A 43 -3.25 -7.86 7.30
C HIS A 43 -4.71 -8.02 6.84
N GLY A 44 -5.39 -9.03 7.39
CA GLY A 44 -6.70 -9.48 6.90
C GLY A 44 -7.84 -8.45 6.98
N ARG A 45 -7.77 -7.48 7.89
CA ARG A 45 -8.84 -6.48 8.16
C ARG A 45 -8.73 -5.17 7.38
N GLU A 46 -7.63 -4.99 6.67
CA GLU A 46 -7.26 -3.71 6.02
C GLU A 46 -7.75 -3.73 4.56
N PHE A 47 -9.06 -3.60 4.35
CA PHE A 47 -9.68 -3.62 3.00
C PHE A 47 -9.19 -2.46 2.14
N ILE A 48 -9.07 -1.27 2.73
CA ILE A 48 -8.73 -0.04 2.01
C ILE A 48 -7.36 -0.10 1.33
N SER A 49 -6.42 -0.90 1.88
CA SER A 49 -5.13 -1.22 1.25
C SER A 49 -5.33 -1.96 -0.08
N SER A 50 -6.00 -3.11 -0.07
CA SER A 50 -6.26 -3.89 -1.30
C SER A 50 -7.08 -3.10 -2.34
N GLU A 51 -8.04 -2.29 -1.92
CA GLU A 51 -8.78 -1.39 -2.82
C GLU A 51 -7.87 -0.33 -3.49
N LEU A 52 -6.82 0.16 -2.80
CA LEU A 52 -5.81 1.02 -3.40
C LEU A 52 -4.95 0.26 -4.43
N GLY A 53 -4.58 -0.99 -4.15
CA GLY A 53 -3.90 -1.86 -5.11
C GLY A 53 -4.73 -2.11 -6.38
N LEU A 54 -6.03 -2.37 -6.22
CA LEU A 54 -6.98 -2.53 -7.33
C LEU A 54 -7.15 -1.22 -8.13
N LEU A 55 -7.31 -0.07 -7.47
CA LEU A 55 -7.40 1.23 -8.14
C LEU A 55 -6.12 1.58 -8.89
N LEU A 56 -4.94 1.35 -8.28
CA LEU A 56 -3.65 1.55 -8.91
C LEU A 56 -3.53 0.77 -10.21
N MET A 57 -3.87 -0.52 -10.20
CA MET A 57 -3.88 -1.34 -11.41
C MET A 57 -4.87 -0.80 -12.44
N ARG A 58 -6.08 -0.39 -12.03
CA ARG A 58 -7.04 0.22 -12.96
C ARG A 58 -6.49 1.49 -13.61
N THR A 59 -5.86 2.39 -12.85
CA THR A 59 -5.24 3.61 -13.38
C THR A 59 -4.02 3.33 -14.26
N LEU A 60 -3.20 2.31 -13.93
CA LEU A 60 -2.06 1.92 -14.78
C LEU A 60 -2.46 1.18 -16.07
N ALA A 61 -3.69 0.66 -16.15
CA ALA A 61 -4.25 0.05 -17.36
C ALA A 61 -4.90 1.09 -18.29
N ASP A 62 -5.33 2.23 -17.76
CA ASP A 62 -6.09 3.27 -18.46
C ASP A 62 -5.24 4.53 -18.65
N ARG A 63 -4.81 4.77 -19.90
CA ARG A 63 -3.95 5.92 -20.23
C ARG A 63 -4.66 7.26 -20.05
N GLU A 64 -5.98 7.32 -20.18
CA GLU A 64 -6.76 8.54 -19.97
C GLU A 64 -6.80 8.87 -18.47
N ALA A 65 -7.23 7.91 -17.65
CA ALA A 65 -7.24 8.03 -16.18
C ALA A 65 -5.85 8.37 -15.60
N LEU A 66 -4.78 7.78 -16.14
CA LEU A 66 -3.41 8.10 -15.75
C LEU A 66 -3.03 9.54 -16.08
N THR A 67 -3.41 10.05 -17.27
CA THR A 67 -3.13 11.45 -17.63
C THR A 67 -3.97 12.46 -16.85
N HIS A 68 -5.18 12.10 -16.42
CA HIS A 68 -6.10 12.96 -15.65
C HIS A 68 -5.95 12.82 -14.12
N VAL A 69 -4.98 12.04 -13.62
CA VAL A 69 -4.84 11.74 -12.18
C VAL A 69 -4.70 12.99 -11.30
N TRP A 70 -4.08 14.06 -11.81
CA TRP A 70 -3.91 15.34 -11.12
C TRP A 70 -5.13 16.27 -11.23
N GLY A 71 -5.84 16.24 -12.35
CA GLY A 71 -7.01 17.06 -12.66
C GLY A 71 -7.23 17.15 -14.17
N ASP A 72 -8.28 17.87 -14.57
CA ASP A 72 -8.70 18.02 -15.97
C ASP A 72 -8.17 19.30 -16.64
N SER A 73 -7.33 20.08 -15.95
CA SER A 73 -6.73 21.27 -16.55
C SER A 73 -5.64 20.89 -17.57
N ALA A 74 -5.37 21.79 -18.53
CA ALA A 74 -4.30 21.58 -19.51
C ALA A 74 -2.90 21.42 -18.88
N GLU A 75 -2.70 21.95 -17.66
CA GLU A 75 -1.45 21.80 -16.91
C GLU A 75 -1.38 20.45 -16.16
N ASP A 76 -2.50 20.03 -15.56
CA ASP A 76 -2.63 18.71 -14.92
C ASP A 76 -2.45 17.57 -15.93
N VAL A 77 -3.13 17.64 -17.07
CA VAL A 77 -3.02 16.64 -18.15
C VAL A 77 -1.60 16.60 -18.72
N LYS A 78 -0.94 17.76 -18.87
CA LYS A 78 0.47 17.84 -19.28
C LYS A 78 1.41 17.22 -18.24
N ARG A 79 1.12 17.36 -16.94
CA ARG A 79 1.84 16.69 -15.84
C ARG A 79 1.60 15.19 -15.86
N GLY A 80 0.36 14.73 -16.02
CA GLY A 80 0.02 13.30 -16.15
C GLY A 80 0.68 12.64 -17.36
N GLN A 81 0.80 13.36 -18.48
CA GLN A 81 1.59 12.92 -19.63
C GLN A 81 3.10 12.82 -19.35
N ALA A 82 3.65 13.64 -18.44
CA ALA A 82 5.06 13.53 -18.02
C ALA A 82 5.27 12.36 -17.07
N LEU A 83 4.37 12.16 -16.10
CA LEU A 83 4.29 10.97 -15.25
C LEU A 83 4.21 9.67 -16.07
N ALA A 84 3.37 9.62 -17.11
CA ALA A 84 3.28 8.47 -18.01
C ALA A 84 4.63 8.13 -18.69
N ARG A 85 5.41 9.14 -19.10
CA ARG A 85 6.76 8.95 -19.66
C ARG A 85 7.82 8.53 -18.65
N LEU A 86 7.60 8.76 -17.35
CA LEU A 86 8.44 8.19 -16.29
C LEU A 86 8.06 6.72 -16.04
N LEU A 87 6.77 6.41 -16.02
CA LEU A 87 6.23 5.05 -15.87
C LEU A 87 6.65 4.10 -17.01
N GLU A 88 6.84 4.60 -18.24
CA GLU A 88 7.44 3.84 -19.36
C GLU A 88 8.85 3.30 -19.02
N GLY A 89 9.59 3.96 -18.11
CA GLY A 89 10.89 3.54 -17.57
C GLY A 89 10.83 2.53 -16.40
N THR A 90 9.63 2.12 -15.98
CA THR A 90 9.41 1.20 -14.85
C THR A 90 9.00 -0.21 -15.28
N LEU A 91 9.13 -1.15 -14.35
CA LEU A 91 8.47 -2.45 -14.31
C LEU A 91 7.96 -2.66 -12.89
N LEU A 92 6.67 -2.95 -12.71
CA LEU A 92 6.07 -3.11 -11.39
C LEU A 92 5.60 -4.56 -11.21
N LYS A 93 5.74 -5.09 -9.99
CA LYS A 93 5.00 -6.25 -9.50
C LYS A 93 4.09 -5.77 -8.37
N ILE A 94 2.79 -6.01 -8.52
CA ILE A 94 1.75 -5.61 -7.57
C ILE A 94 1.13 -6.87 -6.97
N LEU A 95 1.11 -6.95 -5.65
CA LEU A 95 0.48 -7.99 -4.85
C LEU A 95 -0.80 -7.36 -4.26
N PRO A 96 -1.99 -7.54 -4.84
CA PRO A 96 -3.20 -6.83 -4.39
C PRO A 96 -3.79 -7.39 -3.10
N MET A 97 -3.37 -8.59 -2.70
CA MET A 97 -3.74 -9.28 -1.48
C MET A 97 -2.65 -10.31 -1.18
N GLU A 98 -1.73 -10.00 -0.26
CA GLU A 98 -0.80 -11.04 0.23
C GLU A 98 -1.58 -12.09 1.04
N ASN A 99 -2.34 -11.63 2.02
CA ASN A 99 -2.92 -12.48 3.05
C ASN A 99 -4.38 -12.85 2.74
N GLU A 100 -4.57 -13.65 1.68
CA GLU A 100 -5.89 -14.22 1.36
C GLU A 100 -6.47 -15.05 2.51
N GLY A 101 -5.63 -15.70 3.33
CA GLY A 101 -6.06 -16.53 4.46
C GLY A 101 -6.76 -15.72 5.55
N GLY A 102 -6.14 -14.61 5.96
CA GLY A 102 -6.69 -13.63 6.90
C GLY A 102 -7.93 -12.93 6.33
N ARG A 103 -7.88 -12.51 5.05
CA ARG A 103 -9.04 -11.89 4.39
C ARG A 103 -10.29 -12.76 4.46
N LYS A 104 -10.16 -14.07 4.16
CA LYS A 104 -11.27 -15.03 4.21
C LYS A 104 -11.85 -15.19 5.62
N LEU A 105 -11.03 -15.03 6.67
CA LEU A 105 -11.51 -14.99 8.05
C LEU A 105 -12.29 -13.71 8.36
N VAL A 106 -11.80 -12.54 7.93
CA VAL A 106 -12.49 -11.26 8.10
C VAL A 106 -13.83 -11.23 7.35
N GLU A 107 -13.84 -11.66 6.09
CA GLU A 107 -15.06 -11.76 5.27
C GLU A 107 -16.07 -12.78 5.82
N SER A 108 -15.62 -13.79 6.59
CA SER A 108 -16.51 -14.69 7.34
C SER A 108 -17.14 -14.07 8.60
N GLY A 109 -16.79 -12.83 8.93
CA GLY A 109 -17.33 -12.05 10.05
C GLY A 109 -16.33 -11.71 11.16
N LYS A 110 -15.08 -12.21 11.11
CA LYS A 110 -14.05 -11.87 12.11
C LYS A 110 -13.43 -10.50 11.84
N MET A 111 -14.18 -9.41 11.98
CA MET A 111 -13.74 -8.06 11.53
C MET A 111 -12.43 -7.55 12.16
N CYS A 112 -11.99 -8.11 13.29
CA CYS A 112 -10.71 -7.77 13.93
C CYS A 112 -9.51 -8.64 13.51
N GLU A 113 -9.67 -9.69 12.69
CA GLU A 113 -8.56 -10.61 12.38
C GLU A 113 -7.47 -9.93 11.52
N ARG A 114 -6.36 -9.57 12.18
CA ARG A 114 -5.13 -9.05 11.56
C ARG A 114 -4.34 -10.12 10.79
N LYS A 115 -4.23 -11.31 11.39
CA LYS A 115 -3.23 -12.33 11.08
C LYS A 115 -3.62 -13.21 9.88
N ASN A 116 -2.75 -14.14 9.48
CA ASN A 116 -3.01 -15.06 8.37
C ASN A 116 -4.01 -16.17 8.72
N GLY A 117 -4.32 -17.03 7.73
CA GLY A 117 -5.31 -18.10 7.85
C GLY A 117 -4.99 -19.17 8.91
N ARG A 118 -3.77 -19.18 9.47
CA ARG A 118 -3.38 -20.01 10.63
C ARG A 118 -2.96 -19.21 11.86
N GLY A 119 -3.20 -17.89 11.88
CA GLY A 119 -3.04 -17.04 13.04
C GLY A 119 -1.64 -16.48 13.29
N VAL A 120 -0.79 -16.37 12.26
CA VAL A 120 0.52 -15.70 12.32
C VAL A 120 0.44 -14.31 11.68
N ASP A 121 1.09 -13.31 12.28
CA ASP A 121 1.27 -11.99 11.67
C ASP A 121 2.40 -12.05 10.62
N PRO A 122 2.13 -11.85 9.32
CA PRO A 122 3.18 -11.90 8.30
C PRO A 122 4.25 -10.81 8.52
N ASN A 123 3.82 -9.62 8.99
CA ASN A 123 4.69 -8.47 9.25
C ASN A 123 5.44 -8.58 10.60
N ARG A 124 5.54 -9.79 11.15
CA ARG A 124 6.39 -10.17 12.27
C ARG A 124 7.21 -11.44 11.96
N ASN A 125 7.11 -11.99 10.75
CA ASN A 125 7.72 -13.27 10.36
C ASN A 125 9.07 -13.14 9.63
N TRP A 126 9.60 -11.92 9.46
CA TRP A 126 10.89 -11.66 8.80
C TRP A 126 12.06 -11.75 9.82
N PRO A 127 13.30 -12.01 9.40
CA PRO A 127 14.37 -12.48 10.31
C PRO A 127 15.05 -11.41 11.18
N LEU A 128 14.77 -10.11 11.00
CA LEU A 128 15.44 -9.04 11.75
C LEU A 128 14.83 -8.86 13.15
N ASP A 129 15.65 -9.05 14.19
CA ASP A 129 15.24 -9.03 15.60
C ASP A 129 14.04 -9.97 15.90
N TRP A 130 13.87 -11.02 15.09
CA TRP A 130 12.68 -11.87 15.06
C TRP A 130 12.36 -12.50 16.42
N GLY A 131 11.07 -12.52 16.78
CA GLY A 131 10.59 -13.17 18.00
C GLY A 131 10.82 -12.38 19.28
N LYS A 132 11.53 -11.25 19.22
CA LYS A 132 11.58 -10.22 20.27
C LYS A 132 10.20 -9.61 20.49
N LYS A 133 9.96 -9.13 21.71
CA LYS A 133 8.68 -8.62 22.18
C LYS A 133 8.93 -7.38 23.02
N GLU A 134 8.23 -6.29 22.68
CA GLU A 134 8.19 -5.08 23.50
C GLU A 134 7.21 -5.27 24.68
N PRO A 135 7.21 -4.37 25.69
CA PRO A 135 6.35 -4.50 26.88
C PRO A 135 4.85 -4.54 26.60
N ASP A 136 4.43 -4.05 25.45
CA ASP A 136 3.06 -3.92 24.94
C ASP A 136 2.69 -4.92 23.83
N TYR A 137 3.56 -5.89 23.54
CA TYR A 137 3.32 -6.98 22.58
C TYR A 137 2.00 -7.73 22.85
N ASP A 138 1.14 -7.86 21.84
CA ASP A 138 -0.08 -8.67 21.91
C ASP A 138 0.02 -9.94 21.03
N PRO A 139 0.03 -11.17 21.58
CA PRO A 139 0.02 -12.40 20.79
C PRO A 139 -1.25 -12.60 19.94
N ASN A 140 -2.35 -11.88 20.21
CA ASN A 140 -3.55 -11.92 19.38
C ASN A 140 -3.39 -11.11 18.09
N GLU A 141 -2.45 -10.16 18.05
CA GLU A 141 -2.20 -9.28 16.92
C GLU A 141 -0.89 -9.64 16.19
N GLU A 142 0.16 -9.94 16.95
CA GLU A 142 1.57 -9.90 16.49
C GLU A 142 2.32 -11.23 16.59
N TYR A 143 1.62 -12.37 16.72
CA TYR A 143 2.30 -13.67 16.85
C TYR A 143 3.25 -13.92 15.66
N PRO A 144 4.58 -13.99 15.88
CA PRO A 144 5.58 -13.92 14.79
C PRO A 144 5.83 -15.25 14.08
N GLY A 145 4.98 -16.26 14.33
CA GLY A 145 5.16 -17.62 13.81
C GLY A 145 6.10 -18.47 14.66
N THR A 146 6.63 -19.55 14.05
CA THR A 146 7.47 -20.54 14.75
C THR A 146 8.97 -20.35 14.53
N LYS A 147 9.33 -19.61 13.47
CA LYS A 147 10.69 -19.20 13.04
C LYS A 147 10.54 -18.09 11.99
N PRO A 148 11.61 -17.36 11.63
CA PRO A 148 11.58 -16.52 10.44
C PRO A 148 11.21 -17.33 9.19
N PHE A 149 10.44 -16.73 8.29
CA PHE A 149 9.92 -17.37 7.07
C PHE A 149 9.19 -18.71 7.37
N SER A 150 8.46 -18.82 8.48
CA SER A 150 7.55 -19.96 8.69
C SER A 150 6.34 -19.88 7.77
N GLU A 151 5.89 -18.69 7.39
CA GLU A 151 4.65 -18.50 6.63
C GLU A 151 4.85 -18.65 5.12
N PRO A 152 4.05 -19.49 4.43
CA PRO A 152 4.10 -19.63 2.98
C PRO A 152 3.85 -18.32 2.21
N GLU A 153 3.02 -17.41 2.73
CA GLU A 153 2.81 -16.07 2.18
C GLU A 153 4.14 -15.31 2.09
N VAL A 154 4.80 -15.14 3.24
CA VAL A 154 6.06 -14.41 3.41
C VAL A 154 7.21 -15.06 2.64
N GLN A 155 7.23 -16.39 2.51
CA GLN A 155 8.17 -17.11 1.64
C GLN A 155 8.03 -16.72 0.17
N LEU A 156 6.81 -16.49 -0.32
CA LEU A 156 6.56 -16.06 -1.70
C LEU A 156 6.96 -14.60 -1.92
N VAL A 157 6.59 -13.68 -1.02
CA VAL A 157 7.01 -12.26 -1.08
C VAL A 157 8.54 -12.15 -1.09
N HIS A 158 9.21 -12.86 -0.19
CA HIS A 158 10.68 -12.91 -0.12
C HIS A 158 11.31 -13.48 -1.38
N GLY A 159 10.73 -14.55 -1.96
CA GLY A 159 11.18 -15.12 -3.24
C GLY A 159 11.08 -14.12 -4.39
N ILE A 160 9.92 -13.46 -4.54
CA ILE A 160 9.71 -12.39 -5.53
C ILE A 160 10.76 -11.30 -5.35
N ALA A 161 10.97 -10.80 -4.13
CA ALA A 161 11.89 -9.70 -3.86
C ALA A 161 13.35 -10.05 -4.20
N LYS A 162 13.82 -11.27 -3.87
CA LYS A 162 15.19 -11.71 -4.19
C LYS A 162 15.47 -11.86 -5.68
N ASP A 163 14.51 -12.36 -6.45
CA ASP A 163 14.67 -12.55 -7.89
C ASP A 163 14.43 -11.25 -8.67
N PHE A 164 13.43 -10.47 -8.26
CA PHE A 164 13.05 -9.22 -8.92
C PHE A 164 13.98 -8.05 -8.58
N LYS A 165 14.61 -8.05 -7.39
CA LYS A 165 15.56 -7.02 -6.93
C LYS A 165 14.98 -5.60 -7.04
N PRO A 166 13.88 -5.30 -6.32
CA PRO A 166 13.22 -4.01 -6.41
C PRO A 166 14.16 -2.85 -6.03
N SER A 167 14.05 -1.77 -6.79
CA SER A 167 14.58 -0.45 -6.41
C SER A 167 13.66 0.27 -5.43
N VAL A 168 12.38 -0.09 -5.42
CA VAL A 168 11.35 0.41 -4.51
C VAL A 168 10.56 -0.75 -3.94
N TRP A 169 10.50 -0.83 -2.61
CA TRP A 169 9.55 -1.64 -1.86
C TRP A 169 8.55 -0.70 -1.20
N LEU A 170 7.27 -1.01 -1.32
CA LEU A 170 6.21 -0.29 -0.62
C LEU A 170 5.17 -1.28 -0.13
N ASN A 171 5.09 -1.45 1.19
CA ASN A 171 4.03 -2.17 1.87
C ASN A 171 2.92 -1.19 2.29
N VAL A 172 1.66 -1.58 2.17
CA VAL A 172 0.50 -0.68 2.35
C VAL A 172 -0.50 -1.26 3.35
N HIS A 173 -0.80 -0.47 4.38
CA HIS A 173 -1.61 -0.82 5.53
C HIS A 173 -2.69 0.22 5.83
N SER A 174 -3.52 -0.09 6.82
CA SER A 174 -4.28 0.91 7.55
C SER A 174 -4.25 0.62 9.06
N GLY A 175 -4.74 1.58 9.85
CA GLY A 175 -4.59 1.66 11.30
C GLY A 175 -4.23 3.09 11.73
N MET A 176 -3.50 3.81 10.89
CA MET A 176 -3.24 5.26 11.03
C MET A 176 -3.09 5.96 9.66
N GLU A 177 -2.75 7.25 9.64
CA GLU A 177 -2.32 7.94 8.41
C GLU A 177 -0.82 8.32 8.55
N ALA A 178 0.07 7.67 7.79
CA ALA A 178 1.52 7.88 7.86
C ALA A 178 2.35 7.30 6.70
N MET A 179 3.59 7.75 6.58
CA MET A 179 4.62 7.22 5.66
C MET A 179 5.92 6.97 6.42
N PHE A 180 6.37 5.72 6.46
CA PHE A 180 7.61 5.32 7.15
C PHE A 180 8.70 4.89 6.17
N THR A 181 9.94 5.26 6.52
CA THR A 181 11.13 4.46 6.21
C THR A 181 11.44 3.49 7.35
N PRO A 182 12.36 2.54 7.16
CA PRO A 182 13.12 1.93 8.25
C PRO A 182 13.69 2.97 9.23
N TRP A 183 13.98 2.62 10.49
CA TRP A 183 13.66 1.33 11.11
C TRP A 183 12.25 1.29 11.68
N ASP A 184 11.62 0.13 11.62
CA ASP A 184 10.46 -0.23 12.44
C ASP A 184 10.91 -0.75 13.82
N HIS A 185 11.99 -1.55 13.87
CA HIS A 185 12.49 -2.18 15.10
C HIS A 185 13.32 -1.28 16.03
N LYS A 186 13.58 -0.01 15.66
CA LYS A 186 14.43 0.93 16.41
C LYS A 186 13.91 2.37 16.36
N ALA A 187 14.06 3.11 17.46
CA ALA A 187 13.72 4.53 17.58
C ALA A 187 14.70 5.51 16.87
N GLU A 188 15.25 5.12 15.72
CA GLU A 188 16.18 5.93 14.93
C GLU A 188 15.83 5.91 13.42
N VAL A 189 16.45 6.81 12.66
CA VAL A 189 16.41 6.80 11.18
C VAL A 189 17.80 6.37 10.70
N PRO A 190 17.96 5.25 9.98
CA PRO A 190 19.25 4.82 9.48
C PRO A 190 19.82 5.83 8.47
N ALA A 191 21.15 5.92 8.44
CA ALA A 191 21.85 6.97 7.69
C ALA A 191 21.55 6.93 6.19
N ASP A 192 21.26 5.78 5.60
CA ASP A 192 21.08 5.64 4.17
C ASP A 192 19.62 5.80 3.72
N ALA A 193 18.66 5.69 4.65
CA ALA A 193 17.24 5.99 4.40
C ALA A 193 16.92 7.49 4.35
N ARG A 194 17.88 8.40 4.64
CA ARG A 194 17.63 9.85 4.70
C ARG A 194 17.12 10.45 3.38
N GLU A 195 17.57 9.95 2.24
CA GLU A 195 17.15 10.42 0.91
C GLU A 195 15.75 9.90 0.55
N ALA A 196 15.45 8.63 0.88
CA ALA A 196 14.11 8.06 0.80
C ALA A 196 13.11 8.84 1.69
N LEU A 197 13.51 9.20 2.92
CA LEU A 197 12.74 10.04 3.83
C LEU A 197 12.56 11.48 3.32
N ALA A 198 13.53 12.03 2.59
CA ALA A 198 13.38 13.33 1.94
C ALA A 198 12.31 13.30 0.83
N ILE A 199 12.22 12.18 0.10
CA ILE A 199 11.15 11.93 -0.87
C ILE A 199 9.78 11.84 -0.16
N LEU A 200 9.65 11.05 0.91
CA LEU A 200 8.38 10.97 1.67
C LEU A 200 7.92 12.34 2.19
N LYS A 201 8.83 13.14 2.77
CA LYS A 201 8.54 14.51 3.23
C LYS A 201 8.06 15.40 2.09
N ARG A 202 8.56 15.19 0.87
CA ARG A 202 8.12 15.93 -0.31
C ARG A 202 6.74 15.47 -0.82
N ILE A 203 6.46 14.16 -0.80
CA ILE A 203 5.11 13.63 -1.09
C ILE A 203 4.10 14.22 -0.10
N HIS A 204 4.41 14.19 1.21
CA HIS A 204 3.57 14.78 2.24
C HIS A 204 3.31 16.28 1.99
N ALA A 205 4.36 17.07 1.72
CA ALA A 205 4.21 18.51 1.45
C ALA A 205 3.40 18.81 0.17
N ASP A 206 3.49 17.97 -0.87
CA ASP A 206 2.79 18.18 -2.14
C ASP A 206 1.36 17.60 -2.17
N ILE A 207 1.05 16.57 -1.35
CA ILE A 207 -0.19 15.76 -1.45
C ILE A 207 -0.99 15.69 -0.14
N MET A 208 -0.33 15.65 1.03
CA MET A 208 -0.96 15.39 2.34
C MET A 208 -1.18 16.65 3.18
N GLY A 209 -1.04 17.84 2.58
CA GLY A 209 -1.25 19.11 3.27
C GLY A 209 -2.66 19.23 3.86
N GLY A 210 -2.74 19.47 5.17
CA GLY A 210 -4.02 19.54 5.91
C GLY A 210 -4.55 18.18 6.42
N THR A 211 -3.71 17.14 6.41
CA THR A 211 -3.95 15.87 7.11
C THR A 211 -3.05 15.76 8.34
N ASP A 212 -3.33 14.79 9.21
CA ASP A 212 -2.47 14.41 10.34
C ASP A 212 -1.41 13.35 9.95
N CYS A 213 -1.12 13.21 8.64
CA CYS A 213 -0.24 12.18 8.09
C CYS A 213 1.20 12.28 8.63
N GLN A 214 1.65 11.30 9.41
CA GLN A 214 2.98 11.32 10.00
C GLN A 214 4.07 10.89 9.01
N VAL A 215 5.30 11.41 9.14
CA VAL A 215 6.43 11.05 8.25
C VAL A 215 7.75 10.93 9.01
N GLY A 216 8.40 9.77 8.92
CA GLY A 216 9.64 9.49 9.62
C GLY A 216 10.08 8.04 9.46
N SER A 217 10.65 7.46 10.52
CA SER A 217 10.82 6.01 10.64
C SER A 217 9.80 5.41 11.60
N GLY A 218 9.33 4.19 11.34
CA GLY A 218 8.23 3.57 12.10
C GLY A 218 8.49 3.60 13.61
N GLY A 219 9.61 3.01 14.03
CA GLY A 219 10.01 2.90 15.44
C GLY A 219 10.33 4.23 16.12
N LYS A 220 10.56 5.31 15.37
CA LYS A 220 10.85 6.65 15.95
C LYS A 220 9.64 7.58 15.97
N THR A 221 8.81 7.51 14.95
CA THR A 221 7.73 8.47 14.72
C THR A 221 6.40 8.00 15.30
N VAL A 222 6.11 6.70 15.23
CA VAL A 222 4.89 6.14 15.87
C VAL A 222 5.11 5.95 17.37
N GLY A 223 6.33 5.60 17.77
CA GLY A 223 6.70 5.33 19.17
C GLY A 223 6.47 3.89 19.64
N TYR A 224 5.97 3.01 18.76
CA TYR A 224 5.99 1.56 18.93
C TYR A 224 7.12 0.93 18.09
N LEU A 225 7.77 -0.13 18.59
CA LEU A 225 8.83 -0.85 17.87
C LEU A 225 8.31 -2.20 17.37
N ALA A 226 8.23 -2.38 16.05
CA ALA A 226 7.82 -3.64 15.45
C ALA A 226 9.05 -4.46 15.03
N HIS A 227 9.11 -5.73 15.45
CA HIS A 227 10.23 -6.65 15.15
C HIS A 227 9.84 -7.65 14.07
N GLY A 228 10.80 -8.03 13.22
CA GLY A 228 10.57 -8.97 12.12
C GLY A 228 9.64 -8.44 11.03
N THR A 229 9.70 -7.14 10.70
CA THR A 229 8.88 -6.51 9.65
C THR A 229 9.43 -6.74 8.24
N ALA A 230 8.55 -6.67 7.25
CA ALA A 230 8.91 -6.78 5.83
C ALA A 230 9.86 -5.64 5.40
N THR A 231 9.51 -4.40 5.75
CA THR A 231 10.20 -3.19 5.28
C THR A 231 11.63 -3.08 5.81
N ASP A 232 11.88 -3.44 7.07
CA ASP A 232 13.24 -3.47 7.61
C ASP A 232 14.09 -4.55 6.92
N TYR A 233 13.53 -5.72 6.59
CA TYR A 233 14.26 -6.76 5.86
C TYR A 233 14.52 -6.40 4.40
N MET A 234 13.59 -5.73 3.73
CA MET A 234 13.80 -5.22 2.36
C MET A 234 14.97 -4.22 2.34
N PHE A 235 15.10 -3.39 3.37
CA PHE A 235 16.19 -2.43 3.50
C PHE A 235 17.54 -3.08 3.87
N GLU A 236 17.62 -3.82 4.98
CA GLU A 236 18.90 -4.36 5.47
C GLU A 236 19.30 -5.66 4.77
N GLY A 237 18.35 -6.58 4.56
CA GLY A 237 18.61 -7.91 4.02
C GLY A 237 18.69 -7.96 2.49
N LEU A 238 17.97 -7.08 1.80
CA LEU A 238 17.93 -7.01 0.33
C LEU A 238 18.47 -5.69 -0.26
N HIS A 239 18.87 -4.73 0.57
CA HIS A 239 19.43 -3.44 0.17
C HIS A 239 18.55 -2.63 -0.81
N VAL A 240 17.22 -2.72 -0.65
CA VAL A 240 16.25 -1.95 -1.44
C VAL A 240 16.41 -0.45 -1.11
N PRO A 241 16.83 0.41 -2.08
CA PRO A 241 17.21 1.80 -1.78
C PRO A 241 16.07 2.67 -1.26
N MET A 242 14.82 2.31 -1.56
CA MET A 242 13.62 2.98 -1.07
C MET A 242 12.62 1.92 -0.60
N ALA A 243 12.81 1.43 0.62
CA ALA A 243 11.84 0.58 1.31
C ALA A 243 10.92 1.44 2.17
N PHE A 244 9.61 1.23 2.04
CA PHE A 244 8.57 2.03 2.72
C PHE A 244 7.44 1.18 3.29
N THR A 245 6.87 1.66 4.39
CA THR A 245 5.59 1.21 4.95
C THR A 245 4.64 2.40 4.94
N TRP A 246 3.49 2.33 4.27
CA TRP A 246 2.49 3.40 4.23
C TRP A 246 1.19 2.98 4.92
N GLU A 247 0.76 3.79 5.87
CA GLU A 247 -0.49 3.67 6.63
C GLU A 247 -1.50 4.65 6.03
N ILE A 248 -2.58 4.18 5.40
CA ILE A 248 -3.38 5.03 4.51
C ILE A 248 -4.69 5.58 5.12
N TYR A 249 -5.09 5.08 6.28
CA TYR A 249 -6.30 5.48 6.99
C TYR A 249 -6.30 4.96 8.44
N GLY A 250 -6.82 5.74 9.39
CA GLY A 250 -7.18 5.22 10.71
C GLY A 250 -8.18 6.12 11.43
N ASP A 251 -9.16 5.52 12.14
CA ASP A 251 -10.08 6.27 13.01
C ASP A 251 -9.86 5.94 14.49
N PHE A 252 -9.00 6.74 15.14
CA PHE A 252 -8.74 6.69 16.58
C PHE A 252 -9.96 7.06 17.48
N LYS A 253 -11.14 7.34 16.89
CA LYS A 253 -12.41 7.57 17.60
C LYS A 253 -13.39 6.40 17.44
N ALA A 254 -12.98 5.31 16.82
CA ALA A 254 -13.72 4.04 16.84
C ALA A 254 -13.61 3.37 18.22
N HIS A 255 -14.53 2.45 18.53
CA HIS A 255 -14.38 1.56 19.69
C HIS A 255 -13.32 0.50 19.38
N PHE A 256 -12.66 -0.07 20.38
CA PHE A 256 -11.63 -1.09 20.16
C PHE A 256 -12.18 -2.38 19.50
N ASP A 257 -13.46 -2.68 19.67
CA ASP A 257 -14.17 -3.76 18.97
C ASP A 257 -14.63 -3.38 17.54
N ASP A 258 -14.67 -2.09 17.20
CA ASP A 258 -15.12 -1.59 15.89
C ASP A 258 -13.97 -1.58 14.88
N CYS A 259 -13.35 -2.74 14.72
CA CYS A 259 -12.17 -2.95 13.90
C CYS A 259 -12.42 -2.66 12.41
N PHE A 260 -13.65 -2.75 11.91
CA PHE A 260 -13.91 -2.33 10.53
C PHE A 260 -13.71 -0.82 10.39
N ARG A 261 -14.29 -0.01 11.29
CA ARG A 261 -14.16 1.45 11.29
C ARG A 261 -12.75 1.92 11.65
N MET A 262 -12.06 1.27 12.59
CA MET A 262 -10.67 1.62 12.92
C MET A 262 -9.78 1.60 11.68
N PHE A 263 -9.96 0.58 10.83
CA PHE A 263 -9.06 0.27 9.71
C PHE A 263 -9.61 0.67 8.33
N ASN A 264 -10.90 1.03 8.18
CA ASN A 264 -11.52 1.30 6.87
C ASN A 264 -12.59 2.42 6.92
N PRO A 265 -12.67 3.30 5.90
CA PRO A 265 -13.75 4.28 5.80
C PRO A 265 -15.13 3.62 5.67
N LEU A 266 -16.12 4.15 6.38
CA LEU A 266 -17.48 3.58 6.43
C LEU A 266 -18.38 3.91 5.24
N ASP A 267 -18.08 4.99 4.50
CA ASP A 267 -18.90 5.46 3.39
C ASP A 267 -18.09 5.67 2.10
N LYS A 268 -18.80 5.73 0.97
CA LYS A 268 -18.18 5.84 -0.36
C LYS A 268 -17.35 7.12 -0.55
N ALA A 269 -17.74 8.25 0.06
CA ALA A 269 -16.98 9.49 -0.06
C ALA A 269 -15.67 9.41 0.74
N GLY A 270 -15.69 8.75 1.91
CA GLY A 270 -14.49 8.41 2.68
C GLY A 270 -13.54 7.50 1.90
N VAL A 271 -14.06 6.41 1.31
CA VAL A 271 -13.29 5.49 0.45
C VAL A 271 -12.70 6.24 -0.76
N ASP A 272 -13.54 6.96 -1.52
CA ASP A 272 -13.10 7.74 -2.69
C ASP A 272 -12.00 8.77 -2.32
N ALA A 273 -12.11 9.42 -1.16
CA ALA A 273 -11.16 10.41 -0.69
C ALA A 273 -9.79 9.79 -0.32
N VAL A 274 -9.78 8.69 0.45
CA VAL A 274 -8.55 7.97 0.81
C VAL A 274 -7.88 7.43 -0.45
N LEU A 275 -8.62 6.69 -1.28
CA LEU A 275 -8.08 6.08 -2.49
C LEU A 275 -7.53 7.14 -3.47
N LYS A 276 -8.22 8.26 -3.68
CA LYS A 276 -7.75 9.34 -4.54
C LYS A 276 -6.51 10.06 -3.98
N ARG A 277 -6.44 10.27 -2.67
CA ARG A 277 -5.28 10.88 -1.99
C ARG A 277 -4.04 10.00 -2.13
N TRP A 278 -4.17 8.72 -1.80
CA TRP A 278 -3.03 7.81 -1.77
C TRP A 278 -2.59 7.33 -3.16
N LEU A 279 -3.50 7.19 -4.13
CA LEU A 279 -3.12 7.01 -5.54
C LEU A 279 -2.24 8.18 -6.03
N ARG A 280 -2.60 9.42 -5.68
CA ARG A 280 -1.80 10.62 -5.98
C ARG A 280 -0.45 10.62 -5.25
N ALA A 281 -0.38 10.10 -4.03
CA ALA A 281 0.88 9.90 -3.32
C ALA A 281 1.80 8.90 -4.05
N MET A 282 1.25 7.77 -4.53
CA MET A 282 2.01 6.79 -5.33
C MET A 282 2.49 7.39 -6.66
N MET A 283 1.64 8.15 -7.37
CA MET A 283 2.07 8.88 -8.57
C MET A 283 3.13 9.92 -8.26
N ARG A 284 3.07 10.58 -7.09
CA ARG A 284 4.08 11.56 -6.67
C ARG A 284 5.41 10.91 -6.31
N LEU A 285 5.40 9.71 -5.74
CA LEU A 285 6.61 8.90 -5.55
C LEU A 285 7.31 8.64 -6.89
N VAL A 286 6.57 8.25 -7.94
CA VAL A 286 7.12 8.02 -9.28
C VAL A 286 7.77 9.28 -9.88
N GLU A 287 7.14 10.44 -9.72
CA GLU A 287 7.71 11.73 -10.14
C GLU A 287 9.01 12.12 -9.38
N LEU A 288 9.23 11.55 -8.19
CA LEU A 288 10.35 11.88 -7.30
C LEU A 288 11.47 10.82 -7.32
N MET A 289 11.22 9.59 -7.80
CA MET A 289 12.23 8.53 -7.91
C MET A 289 13.55 8.98 -8.59
N PRO A 290 13.55 9.78 -9.69
CA PRO A 290 14.79 10.25 -10.31
C PRO A 290 15.63 11.20 -9.43
N GLY A 291 15.08 11.69 -8.32
CA GLY A 291 15.81 12.48 -7.32
C GLY A 291 16.62 11.63 -6.34
N HIS A 292 16.33 10.33 -6.21
CA HIS A 292 17.06 9.46 -5.29
C HIS A 292 18.48 9.16 -5.83
N PRO A 293 19.57 9.32 -5.04
CA PRO A 293 20.93 9.16 -5.57
C PRO A 293 21.22 7.80 -6.20
N ALA A 294 20.61 6.72 -5.70
CA ALA A 294 20.74 5.37 -6.28
C ALA A 294 20.09 5.23 -7.67
N LEU A 295 19.12 6.10 -8.02
CA LEU A 295 18.31 6.02 -9.25
C LEU A 295 18.54 7.19 -10.21
N ALA A 296 19.18 8.28 -9.77
CA ALA A 296 19.33 9.52 -10.56
C ALA A 296 20.03 9.32 -11.92
N ASN A 297 20.95 8.35 -12.01
CA ASN A 297 21.70 8.05 -13.24
C ASN A 297 21.13 6.87 -14.04
N ALA A 298 19.94 6.35 -13.71
CA ALA A 298 19.36 5.19 -14.39
C ALA A 298 18.92 5.52 -15.83
N THR A 299 19.32 4.68 -16.80
CA THR A 299 18.92 4.81 -18.22
C THR A 299 17.41 4.63 -18.43
N ALA A 300 16.74 4.00 -17.46
CA ALA A 300 15.30 3.98 -17.26
C ALA A 300 14.62 5.29 -17.72
N TRP A 301 15.12 6.43 -17.22
CA TRP A 301 14.55 7.76 -17.41
C TRP A 301 14.87 8.42 -18.75
N THR A 302 15.94 8.02 -19.44
CA THR A 302 16.41 8.67 -20.67
C THR A 302 15.86 7.98 -21.92
N ALA A 303 15.69 6.66 -21.90
CA ALA A 303 15.22 5.88 -23.04
C ALA A 303 13.83 6.31 -23.58
N THR A 304 12.98 6.91 -22.74
CA THR A 304 11.62 7.34 -23.08
C THR A 304 11.58 8.63 -23.92
N SER A 305 12.74 9.25 -24.16
CA SER A 305 12.89 10.41 -25.07
C SER A 305 13.14 10.03 -26.54
N GLY A 306 13.44 8.76 -26.85
CA GLY A 306 13.97 8.36 -28.16
C GLY A 306 12.95 7.94 -29.22
N SER A 307 11.67 7.73 -28.87
CA SER A 307 10.70 7.00 -29.71
C SER A 307 9.55 7.87 -30.28
N SER A 308 9.88 8.99 -30.94
CA SER A 308 8.87 9.86 -31.57
C SER A 308 9.27 10.41 -32.96
N SER A 309 9.92 9.58 -33.78
CA SER A 309 10.29 9.92 -35.18
C SER A 309 9.88 8.85 -36.21
N GLY A 310 8.81 8.10 -35.94
CA GLY A 310 8.22 7.09 -36.83
C GLY A 310 7.43 7.64 -38.02
N THR A 311 7.94 8.67 -38.71
CA THR A 311 7.24 9.25 -39.87
C THR A 311 7.36 8.33 -41.08
N SER A 312 6.26 7.69 -41.48
CA SER A 312 6.20 6.90 -42.71
C SER A 312 6.25 7.81 -43.95
N SER A 313 7.38 7.79 -44.67
CA SER A 313 7.48 8.35 -46.01
C SER A 313 8.10 7.32 -46.96
N THR A 314 7.49 7.19 -48.15
CA THR A 314 7.82 6.17 -49.14
C THR A 314 9.13 6.51 -49.87
N ALA A 315 10.10 5.59 -49.84
CA ALA A 315 11.38 5.77 -50.51
C ALA A 315 11.27 5.60 -52.04
N GLY A 316 11.03 6.70 -52.75
CA GLY A 316 11.28 6.80 -54.20
C GLY A 316 12.76 7.10 -54.46
N SER A 317 13.39 6.34 -55.36
CA SER A 317 14.84 6.46 -55.62
C SER A 317 15.20 7.61 -56.57
N ALA A 318 16.14 8.47 -56.15
CA ALA A 318 16.96 9.31 -57.03
C ALA A 318 18.30 9.61 -56.34
N ALA A 319 19.38 9.78 -57.09
CA ALA A 319 20.74 9.94 -56.55
C ALA A 319 21.57 10.97 -57.33
N GLY A 320 22.52 11.61 -56.64
CA GLY A 320 23.66 12.32 -57.26
C GLY A 320 23.80 13.81 -56.94
N ALA A 321 25.06 14.23 -56.75
CA ALA A 321 25.55 15.61 -56.52
C ALA A 321 25.06 16.34 -55.23
N GLY A 322 25.90 16.97 -54.39
CA GLY A 322 27.37 16.91 -54.29
C GLY A 322 28.09 18.24 -54.55
N ALA A 323 28.08 19.18 -53.59
CA ALA A 323 28.99 20.35 -53.61
C ALA A 323 29.30 20.94 -52.21
N GLN A 324 30.59 20.87 -51.85
CA GLN A 324 31.39 21.92 -51.17
C GLN A 324 31.00 22.44 -49.75
N LYS A 325 31.93 23.23 -49.19
CA LYS A 325 32.14 23.56 -47.76
C LYS A 325 32.80 24.95 -47.67
N PRO A 326 32.51 25.76 -46.62
CA PRO A 326 33.58 26.60 -46.08
C PRO A 326 33.64 26.70 -44.53
N LYS A 327 34.80 27.19 -44.06
CA LYS A 327 35.17 27.72 -42.72
C LYS A 327 36.16 28.89 -43.02
N PRO A 328 36.28 29.97 -42.21
CA PRO A 328 36.67 30.01 -40.77
C PRO A 328 35.66 30.82 -39.88
N LYS A 329 35.69 30.88 -38.53
CA LYS A 329 36.72 31.26 -37.50
C LYS A 329 37.09 32.77 -37.56
N PRO A 330 37.45 33.50 -36.45
CA PRO A 330 37.54 33.10 -35.02
C PRO A 330 37.05 34.13 -33.95
N ALA A 331 37.05 33.70 -32.67
CA ALA A 331 37.41 34.43 -31.43
C ALA A 331 36.65 35.72 -30.96
N GLY A 332 36.48 35.81 -29.63
CA GLY A 332 36.09 37.04 -28.92
C GLY A 332 35.77 36.77 -27.43
N ALA A 333 36.61 37.24 -26.51
CA ALA A 333 36.41 37.07 -25.06
C ALA A 333 36.44 38.42 -24.34
N LYS A 334 35.58 38.60 -23.31
CA LYS A 334 35.77 39.52 -22.17
C LYS A 334 34.63 39.40 -21.14
N THR A 335 35.00 39.15 -19.89
CA THR A 335 34.31 39.70 -18.71
C THR A 335 34.78 41.16 -18.51
N PRO A 336 34.06 42.02 -17.77
CA PRO A 336 34.20 42.05 -16.31
C PRO A 336 32.91 42.37 -15.53
N SER A 337 32.92 42.09 -14.22
CA SER A 337 32.03 42.76 -13.25
C SER A 337 32.61 44.10 -12.81
N PRO A 338 31.75 45.00 -12.28
CA PRO A 338 32.08 45.67 -11.01
C PRO A 338 30.99 45.39 -9.94
N ALA A 339 31.13 45.97 -8.76
CA ALA A 339 30.39 45.57 -7.56
C ALA A 339 29.86 46.74 -6.71
N ALA A 340 29.11 46.36 -5.67
CA ALA A 340 28.90 47.04 -4.38
C ALA A 340 27.74 48.06 -4.22
N GLY A 341 27.10 47.94 -3.04
CA GLY A 341 26.23 48.95 -2.41
C GLY A 341 24.71 48.72 -2.57
N ALA A 342 23.86 49.02 -1.58
CA ALA A 342 24.10 49.23 -0.14
C ALA A 342 22.77 49.15 0.66
N THR A 343 22.84 48.83 1.96
CA THR A 343 21.89 49.16 3.05
C THR A 343 20.39 48.77 2.96
N GLY A 344 19.83 48.28 4.07
CA GLY A 344 18.38 48.05 4.21
C GLY A 344 17.96 47.37 5.52
N SER A 345 18.07 48.05 6.66
CA SER A 345 17.62 47.51 7.95
C SER A 345 16.10 47.57 8.09
N GLY A 346 15.47 46.48 8.54
CA GLY A 346 14.03 46.42 8.83
C GLY A 346 13.72 45.47 9.99
N SER A 347 13.35 46.02 11.14
CA SER A 347 13.00 45.26 12.34
C SER A 347 11.51 44.88 12.37
N GLY A 348 11.18 43.63 12.65
CA GLY A 348 9.81 43.17 12.84
C GLY A 348 9.73 42.04 13.87
N SER A 349 9.06 42.30 15.00
CA SER A 349 8.90 41.36 16.12
C SER A 349 7.58 40.61 16.05
N GLY A 350 7.60 39.28 16.24
CA GLY A 350 6.42 38.43 16.43
C GLY A 350 6.69 37.36 17.49
N ALA A 351 5.76 37.16 18.42
CA ALA A 351 6.00 36.36 19.62
C ALA A 351 5.78 34.85 19.41
N ALA A 352 6.61 34.03 20.05
CA ALA A 352 6.35 32.62 20.30
C ALA A 352 6.03 32.42 21.79
N GLN A 353 4.93 31.75 22.11
CA GLN A 353 4.55 31.44 23.49
C GLN A 353 5.15 30.11 23.96
N LYS A 354 5.41 29.99 25.27
CA LYS A 354 5.88 28.78 25.94
C LYS A 354 4.80 28.26 26.90
N GLY A 355 4.59 26.95 26.90
CA GLY A 355 3.81 26.17 27.87
C GLY A 355 4.56 24.88 28.19
N PRO A 356 4.44 24.31 29.40
CA PRO A 356 5.66 23.99 30.14
C PRO A 356 6.06 22.51 30.15
N SER A 357 7.38 22.27 30.25
CA SER A 357 7.96 20.99 30.64
C SER A 357 8.40 21.01 32.10
N SER A 358 8.03 19.99 32.88
CA SER A 358 8.60 19.68 34.19
C SER A 358 9.78 18.73 34.02
N GLY A 359 10.96 19.13 34.50
CA GLY A 359 12.20 18.34 34.39
C GLY A 359 12.48 17.47 35.61
N GLY A 360 13.33 16.46 35.42
CA GLY A 360 13.90 15.64 36.47
C GLY A 360 15.27 15.10 36.03
N SER A 361 16.33 15.84 36.34
CA SER A 361 17.71 15.44 36.00
C SER A 361 18.35 14.61 37.10
N MET A 362 19.10 13.58 36.73
CA MET A 362 20.34 13.21 37.42
C MET A 362 21.43 12.81 36.40
N ASP A 363 22.67 12.85 36.89
CA ASP A 363 23.92 12.83 36.13
C ASP A 363 24.56 11.42 36.11
N GLY A 364 25.53 11.16 35.23
CA GLY A 364 26.30 9.90 35.32
C GLY A 364 27.12 9.42 34.11
N SER A 365 28.31 9.99 33.94
CA SER A 365 29.52 9.34 33.37
C SER A 365 29.64 9.08 31.85
N GLN A 366 30.90 8.94 31.42
CA GLN A 366 31.34 8.72 30.04
C GLN A 366 31.81 7.26 29.85
N GLY A 367 31.59 6.67 28.67
CA GLY A 367 32.13 5.36 28.29
C GLY A 367 32.51 5.33 26.81
N ASN A 368 33.78 5.09 26.50
CA ASN A 368 34.31 5.02 25.13
C ASN A 368 34.63 3.56 24.76
N ALA A 369 34.07 3.05 23.66
CA ALA A 369 34.35 1.71 23.14
C ALA A 369 34.16 1.66 21.60
N GLN A 370 34.96 0.85 20.91
CA GLN A 370 34.96 0.75 19.44
C GLN A 370 34.67 -0.69 18.97
N GLY A 371 33.57 -0.87 18.23
CA GLY A 371 33.31 -2.03 17.35
C GLY A 371 33.12 -3.39 18.04
N PRO A 372 33.05 -4.50 17.26
CA PRO A 372 33.11 -4.58 15.79
C PRO A 372 31.78 -5.01 15.13
N SER A 373 31.74 -4.99 13.79
CA SER A 373 30.61 -5.48 12.98
C SER A 373 30.37 -6.98 13.12
N ALA A 374 29.11 -7.40 13.14
CA ALA A 374 28.72 -8.80 13.00
C ALA A 374 28.66 -9.20 11.52
N VAL A 375 29.29 -10.32 11.15
CA VAL A 375 29.25 -10.88 9.79
C VAL A 375 28.24 -12.03 9.76
N LEU A 376 27.19 -11.92 8.96
CA LEU A 376 26.30 -13.03 8.66
C LEU A 376 27.02 -14.05 7.78
N GLN A 377 27.15 -15.29 8.26
CA GLN A 377 27.65 -16.42 7.47
C GLN A 377 26.49 -17.36 7.12
N ASN A 378 26.37 -17.68 5.82
CA ASN A 378 25.43 -18.68 5.33
C ASN A 378 25.83 -20.07 5.82
N GLN A 379 24.85 -20.89 6.23
CA GLN A 379 24.98 -22.34 6.28
C GLN A 379 23.73 -23.01 5.72
N GLU A 380 23.93 -23.78 4.65
CA GLU A 380 22.92 -24.72 4.11
C GLU A 380 23.08 -26.09 4.79
N PRO A 381 21.99 -26.86 5.01
CA PRO A 381 22.08 -28.17 5.65
C PRO A 381 22.35 -29.30 4.66
N GLU A 382 23.58 -29.83 4.64
CA GLU A 382 23.86 -31.16 4.05
C GLU A 382 23.30 -32.31 4.91
N SER A 383 23.28 -33.54 4.36
CA SER A 383 22.47 -34.64 4.92
C SER A 383 23.20 -36.00 4.99
N ARG A 384 22.66 -36.90 5.85
CA ARG A 384 22.96 -38.35 5.99
C ARG A 384 24.22 -38.70 6.86
N PRO A 385 24.44 -39.99 7.25
CA PRO A 385 23.51 -40.77 8.08
C PRO A 385 24.14 -41.71 9.16
N GLY A 386 23.50 -41.81 10.34
CA GLY A 386 23.17 -43.10 10.98
C GLY A 386 24.15 -43.82 11.93
N LYS A 387 23.55 -44.66 12.80
CA LYS A 387 24.11 -45.54 13.86
C LYS A 387 24.69 -44.82 15.09
N GLY A 388 24.46 -45.29 16.34
CA GLY A 388 23.55 -46.35 16.81
C GLY A 388 23.85 -46.82 18.25
N GLN A 389 22.87 -47.48 18.90
CA GLN A 389 22.91 -48.05 20.27
C GLN A 389 22.98 -47.01 21.43
N GLY A 390 22.39 -47.24 22.61
CA GLY A 390 21.46 -48.28 23.06
C GLY A 390 21.21 -48.28 24.59
N SER A 391 20.09 -48.86 25.06
CA SER A 391 19.70 -49.07 26.48
C SER A 391 19.48 -47.82 27.37
N SER A 392 18.78 -47.88 28.52
CA SER A 392 17.66 -48.74 28.96
C SER A 392 17.09 -48.29 30.32
N GLY A 393 15.76 -48.31 30.51
CA GLY A 393 15.07 -48.12 31.79
C GLY A 393 14.73 -46.66 32.15
N GLY A 394 13.75 -46.37 33.01
CA GLY A 394 12.76 -47.28 33.61
C GLY A 394 12.34 -46.87 35.03
N GLY A 395 11.07 -46.51 35.24
CA GLY A 395 10.49 -46.23 36.56
C GLY A 395 9.83 -44.84 36.68
N PRO A 396 8.52 -44.74 36.98
CA PRO A 396 7.83 -43.46 37.22
C PRO A 396 7.81 -43.09 38.70
N VAL A 397 7.56 -41.80 39.01
CA VAL A 397 7.19 -41.33 40.36
C VAL A 397 5.93 -40.49 40.28
N SER A 398 4.94 -40.84 41.08
CA SER A 398 3.66 -40.12 41.22
C SER A 398 3.71 -39.10 42.35
N GLY A 399 3.13 -37.92 42.13
CA GLY A 399 2.85 -36.94 43.20
C GLY A 399 1.49 -36.29 42.95
N ALA A 400 0.57 -36.40 43.92
CA ALA A 400 -0.79 -35.88 43.82
C ALA A 400 -1.14 -34.97 45.00
N GLY A 401 -1.97 -33.97 44.74
CA GLY A 401 -2.43 -32.97 45.71
C GLY A 401 -2.43 -31.57 45.11
N GLY A 402 -3.37 -30.68 45.44
CA GLY A 402 -4.54 -30.89 46.29
C GLY A 402 -5.35 -29.60 46.45
N SER A 403 -6.66 -29.70 46.25
CA SER A 403 -7.72 -28.70 46.50
C SER A 403 -7.39 -27.53 47.45
N GLY A 404 -7.68 -26.29 47.02
CA GLY A 404 -7.63 -25.09 47.86
C GLY A 404 -8.61 -24.01 47.41
N ALA A 405 -9.90 -24.20 47.66
CA ALA A 405 -10.93 -23.19 47.42
C ALA A 405 -11.29 -22.47 48.74
N ALA A 406 -11.30 -21.13 48.72
CA ALA A 406 -11.81 -20.31 49.82
C ALA A 406 -12.49 -19.07 49.24
N GLY A 407 -13.77 -18.88 49.56
CA GLY A 407 -14.51 -17.65 49.30
C GLY A 407 -14.79 -16.92 50.61
N VAL A 408 -14.95 -15.60 50.54
CA VAL A 408 -15.46 -14.79 51.65
C VAL A 408 -16.55 -13.87 51.10
N GLN A 409 -17.69 -13.82 51.79
CA GLN A 409 -18.78 -12.88 51.53
C GLN A 409 -18.75 -11.78 52.60
N SER A 410 -19.07 -10.54 52.22
CA SER A 410 -19.64 -9.57 53.16
C SER A 410 -20.50 -8.53 52.42
N GLU A 411 -21.77 -8.59 52.77
CA GLU A 411 -22.92 -7.67 52.63
C GLU A 411 -22.64 -6.18 52.36
N GLN A 412 -23.42 -5.36 51.63
CA GLN A 412 -24.87 -5.21 51.32
C GLN A 412 -25.48 -3.96 51.99
N LYS A 413 -25.85 -2.95 51.17
CA LYS A 413 -26.89 -1.89 51.31
C LYS A 413 -26.52 -0.70 50.39
N GLY A 414 -27.44 -0.02 49.69
CA GLY A 414 -28.87 -0.26 49.50
C GLY A 414 -29.57 0.98 48.90
N SER A 415 -30.75 0.80 48.28
CA SER A 415 -31.57 1.82 47.58
C SER A 415 -31.01 2.30 46.21
N GLY A 416 -31.82 2.43 45.14
CA GLY A 416 -33.22 1.98 44.99
C GLY A 416 -33.94 2.56 43.76
N GLY A 417 -34.95 1.82 43.25
CA GLY A 417 -36.07 2.33 42.44
C GLY A 417 -35.78 2.83 41.01
N GLY A 418 -36.16 2.05 39.98
CA GLY A 418 -36.09 2.52 38.59
C GLY A 418 -36.26 1.44 37.52
N ALA A 419 -37.33 0.64 37.57
CA ALA A 419 -37.59 -0.36 36.54
C ALA A 419 -38.21 0.27 35.28
N ALA A 420 -37.57 0.05 34.13
CA ALA A 420 -38.13 0.32 32.81
C ALA A 420 -37.96 -0.93 31.95
N GLU A 421 -39.02 -1.35 31.26
CA GLU A 421 -38.99 -2.55 30.42
C GLU A 421 -38.17 -2.29 29.13
N PRO A 422 -37.30 -3.22 28.71
CA PRO A 422 -36.70 -3.14 27.38
C PRO A 422 -37.78 -3.46 26.33
N LYS A 423 -38.22 -2.44 25.59
CA LYS A 423 -39.03 -2.66 24.39
C LYS A 423 -38.25 -3.52 23.40
N SER A 424 -38.93 -4.50 22.80
CA SER A 424 -38.40 -5.24 21.65
C SER A 424 -38.07 -4.26 20.50
N PRO A 425 -36.90 -4.39 19.84
CA PRO A 425 -36.65 -3.65 18.61
C PRO A 425 -37.66 -4.08 17.54
N THR A 426 -38.21 -3.11 16.82
CA THR A 426 -39.11 -3.33 15.68
C THR A 426 -38.32 -3.78 14.45
N GLU A 427 -38.94 -4.58 13.58
CA GLU A 427 -38.36 -5.03 12.30
C GLU A 427 -38.26 -3.88 11.26
N GLU A 428 -37.42 -2.88 11.51
CA GLU A 428 -37.20 -1.78 10.55
C GLU A 428 -35.77 -1.17 10.56
N ASP A 429 -34.81 -1.84 11.21
CA ASP A 429 -33.39 -1.39 11.28
C ASP A 429 -32.39 -2.55 11.06
N SER A 430 -32.59 -3.31 9.98
CA SER A 430 -31.79 -4.51 9.66
C SER A 430 -31.08 -4.48 8.30
N ASP A 431 -31.30 -3.44 7.48
CA ASP A 431 -30.88 -3.41 6.06
C ASP A 431 -29.79 -2.35 5.74
N THR A 432 -29.08 -1.83 6.74
CA THR A 432 -27.83 -1.07 6.54
C THR A 432 -26.61 -2.00 6.59
N ARG A 433 -26.71 -3.18 5.97
CA ARG A 433 -25.53 -3.98 5.63
C ARG A 433 -24.81 -3.31 4.46
N VAL A 434 -23.79 -2.51 4.78
CA VAL A 434 -22.87 -1.95 3.77
C VAL A 434 -22.30 -3.10 2.96
N THR A 435 -22.84 -3.28 1.76
CA THR A 435 -22.32 -4.26 0.81
C THR A 435 -21.01 -3.68 0.30
N VAL A 436 -19.89 -4.20 0.85
CA VAL A 436 -18.55 -3.96 0.32
C VAL A 436 -18.62 -4.13 -1.20
N VAL A 437 -18.12 -3.16 -1.95
CA VAL A 437 -18.20 -3.15 -3.43
C VAL A 437 -17.14 -4.08 -4.01
N ALA A 438 -17.16 -5.34 -3.55
CA ALA A 438 -16.33 -6.42 -4.03
C ALA A 438 -16.46 -6.51 -5.55
N SER A 439 -15.34 -6.34 -6.24
CA SER A 439 -15.29 -6.07 -7.68
C SER A 439 -15.65 -7.30 -8.50
N LYS A 440 -16.95 -7.61 -8.62
CA LYS A 440 -17.53 -8.57 -9.57
C LYS A 440 -17.42 -8.06 -11.02
N LEU A 441 -16.20 -7.96 -11.51
CA LEU A 441 -15.87 -7.78 -12.92
C LEU A 441 -14.93 -8.91 -13.33
N GLY A 442 -15.50 -9.98 -13.88
CA GLY A 442 -14.72 -11.10 -14.38
C GLY A 442 -13.86 -10.68 -15.57
N PHE A 443 -12.61 -11.16 -15.61
CA PHE A 443 -11.75 -10.99 -16.77
C PHE A 443 -12.39 -11.61 -18.01
N GLY A 444 -12.70 -10.77 -19.00
CA GLY A 444 -13.28 -11.20 -20.27
C GLY A 444 -12.28 -11.99 -21.10
N SER A 445 -12.33 -13.32 -21.02
CA SER A 445 -11.59 -14.21 -21.91
C SER A 445 -12.14 -14.08 -23.34
N SER A 446 -11.33 -13.47 -24.22
CA SER A 446 -11.69 -13.35 -25.63
C SER A 446 -11.64 -14.72 -26.32
N LEU A 447 -12.74 -15.12 -26.94
CA LEU A 447 -12.88 -16.40 -27.63
C LEU A 447 -12.02 -16.46 -28.90
N SER A 448 -11.39 -17.62 -29.12
CA SER A 448 -11.03 -18.10 -30.45
C SER A 448 -11.59 -19.52 -30.63
N ASN A 449 -12.14 -19.82 -31.80
CA ASN A 449 -13.02 -20.97 -32.01
C ASN A 449 -12.29 -22.31 -32.18
N GLY A 450 -12.86 -23.38 -31.61
CA GLY A 450 -12.49 -24.78 -31.88
C GLY A 450 -13.68 -25.70 -31.60
N LEU A 451 -14.06 -26.53 -32.58
CA LEU A 451 -15.24 -27.40 -32.50
C LEU A 451 -14.97 -28.61 -31.58
N PHE A 452 -15.98 -29.10 -30.85
CA PHE A 452 -16.70 -30.36 -31.20
C PHE A 452 -17.91 -30.65 -30.29
N SER A 453 -18.78 -31.56 -30.76
CA SER A 453 -20.10 -31.95 -30.20
C SER A 453 -20.04 -32.88 -28.98
N GLY A 454 -21.04 -32.83 -28.08
CA GLY A 454 -21.28 -33.85 -27.03
C GLY A 454 -22.51 -33.61 -26.14
N LEU A 455 -23.57 -34.42 -26.30
CA LEU A 455 -24.87 -34.39 -25.60
C LEU A 455 -24.82 -34.31 -24.05
N LEU A 456 -25.72 -33.50 -23.46
CA LEU A 456 -26.89 -33.99 -22.67
C LEU A 456 -27.89 -32.86 -22.32
N ALA A 457 -29.17 -33.21 -22.16
CA ALA A 457 -30.29 -32.32 -21.75
C ALA A 457 -30.96 -32.92 -20.47
N VAL A 458 -31.99 -32.38 -19.77
CA VAL A 458 -33.15 -31.47 -20.00
C VAL A 458 -33.42 -30.77 -18.62
N ALA A 459 -34.04 -29.60 -18.39
CA ALA A 459 -34.95 -28.70 -19.13
C ALA A 459 -34.40 -27.23 -19.17
N GLY A 460 -35.11 -26.09 -19.22
CA GLY A 460 -36.54 -25.72 -19.26
C GLY A 460 -37.02 -25.00 -17.97
N PHE A 461 -37.63 -23.81 -17.97
CA PHE A 461 -38.13 -22.94 -19.06
C PHE A 461 -37.71 -21.48 -18.87
N ALA A 462 -37.81 -20.67 -19.94
CA ALA A 462 -37.54 -19.23 -19.91
C ALA A 462 -38.79 -18.40 -20.28
N VAL A 463 -38.87 -17.17 -19.77
CA VAL A 463 -39.76 -16.10 -20.27
C VAL A 463 -38.93 -14.82 -20.40
N VAL A 464 -39.07 -14.13 -21.54
CA VAL A 464 -38.35 -12.89 -21.85
C VAL A 464 -39.33 -11.72 -21.84
N GLY A 465 -38.96 -10.60 -21.21
CA GLY A 465 -39.73 -9.36 -21.19
C GLY A 465 -38.81 -8.15 -21.30
N TYR A 466 -38.70 -7.56 -22.49
CA TYR A 466 -37.85 -6.41 -22.78
C TYR A 466 -38.72 -5.21 -23.17
N LEU A 467 -38.64 -4.11 -22.42
CA LEU A 467 -39.33 -2.86 -22.75
C LEU A 467 -38.38 -1.66 -22.71
N VAL A 468 -38.05 -1.17 -23.90
CA VAL A 468 -37.41 0.14 -24.11
C VAL A 468 -38.48 1.19 -24.28
N TYR A 469 -38.41 2.27 -23.50
CA TYR A 469 -39.20 3.47 -23.75
C TYR A 469 -38.42 4.44 -24.65
N ARG A 470 -39.04 4.88 -25.75
CA ARG A 470 -38.57 6.02 -26.54
C ARG A 470 -39.77 6.87 -26.95
N CYS A 471 -39.71 8.16 -26.65
CA CYS A 471 -40.81 9.10 -26.88
C CYS A 471 -40.97 9.44 -28.38
N LEU A 472 -42.21 9.71 -28.82
CA LEU A 472 -42.60 10.80 -29.74
C LEU A 472 -44.14 10.98 -29.65
N PRO A 473 -44.73 12.13 -30.02
CA PRO A 473 -46.05 12.55 -29.54
C PRO A 473 -47.22 12.30 -30.52
N LEU A 474 -48.44 12.40 -30.00
CA LEU A 474 -49.66 12.64 -30.78
C LEU A 474 -50.29 13.98 -30.40
N SER A 475 -50.90 14.64 -31.38
CA SER A 475 -51.54 15.95 -31.23
C SER A 475 -52.85 15.98 -32.01
N ARG A 476 -53.94 16.45 -31.37
CA ARG A 476 -54.84 17.52 -31.86
C ARG A 476 -56.19 17.59 -31.12
N ARG A 477 -56.78 18.80 -31.20
CA ARG A 477 -58.14 19.22 -30.77
C ARG A 477 -58.34 19.29 -29.24
N GLY A 478 -58.92 20.36 -28.68
CA GLY A 478 -59.25 21.66 -29.29
C GLY A 478 -60.37 22.40 -28.56
N GLY A 479 -60.15 23.68 -28.24
CA GLY A 479 -61.14 24.56 -27.59
C GLY A 479 -60.67 26.02 -27.63
N ARG A 480 -61.60 26.98 -27.53
CA ARG A 480 -61.33 28.43 -27.54
C ARG A 480 -61.69 29.05 -26.20
N GLY A 481 -60.92 30.03 -25.72
CA GLY A 481 -61.33 30.88 -24.60
C GLY A 481 -60.14 31.55 -23.89
N GLY A 482 -60.20 32.88 -23.79
CA GLY A 482 -59.51 33.70 -22.80
C GLY A 482 -60.50 34.75 -22.26
N PRO A 483 -60.08 35.80 -21.53
CA PRO A 483 -58.71 36.21 -21.24
C PRO A 483 -58.41 36.38 -19.72
N GLN A 484 -57.36 37.16 -19.42
CA GLN A 484 -56.74 37.44 -18.12
C GLN A 484 -57.68 37.97 -17.00
N THR A 485 -57.56 37.38 -15.81
CA THR A 485 -57.23 38.01 -14.51
C THR A 485 -56.62 36.90 -13.61
N GLY A 486 -55.79 37.14 -12.57
CA GLY A 486 -55.21 38.37 -12.07
C GLY A 486 -55.58 38.66 -10.61
N TYR A 487 -54.84 38.11 -9.63
CA TYR A 487 -54.64 38.67 -8.28
C TYR A 487 -53.48 37.98 -7.55
N GLN A 488 -52.84 38.67 -6.58
CA GLN A 488 -51.78 38.15 -5.70
C GLN A 488 -52.28 37.92 -4.27
N ALA A 489 -51.61 36.98 -3.60
CA ALA A 489 -51.26 36.90 -2.17
C ALA A 489 -52.20 37.49 -1.09
N VAL A 490 -52.51 36.63 -0.12
CA VAL A 490 -52.09 36.83 1.28
C VAL A 490 -51.06 35.74 1.59
#